data_AF-A0A920J7I0-F1
#
_entry.id   AF-A0A920J7I0-F1
#
_cell.length_a   1.000
_cell.length_b   1.000
_cell.length_c   1.000
_cell.angle_alpha   90.00
_cell.angle_beta   90.00
_cell.angle_gamma   90.00
#
_symmetry.space_group_name_H-M   'P 1'
#
loop_
_entity.id
_entity.type
_entity.pdbx_description
1 polymer ?
#
loop_
_entity_poly.entity_id
_entity_poly.type
_entity_poly.pdbx_seq_one_letter_code
_entity_poly.pdbx_strand_id
1 'polypeptide(L)'
;MNKVFKPKDSYSKEDLVDCGFGQLFGEGNGRLPVDPMLMFDRITKINNTGGKYSKGEVYAELDVNPDLWFFDCHFKEDPVIPGVPWA
;
A
#
# COMPACT_ATOMS: atom_id res chain seq x y z
N MET A 1 20.82 -3.50 -16.54
CA MET A 1 21.33 -2.69 -15.42
C MET A 1 20.50 -3.04 -14.20
N ASN A 2 21.07 -3.74 -13.21
CA ASN A 2 20.35 -4.13 -12.01
C ASN A 2 20.12 -2.88 -11.15
N LYS A 3 18.88 -2.37 -11.10
CA LYS A 3 18.50 -1.34 -10.13
C LYS A 3 18.65 -1.96 -8.73
N VAL A 4 19.65 -1.50 -7.98
CA VAL A 4 19.79 -1.86 -6.56
C VAL A 4 18.73 -1.08 -5.80
N PHE A 5 17.81 -1.79 -5.15
CA PHE A 5 16.80 -1.18 -4.30
C PHE A 5 17.47 -0.37 -3.18
N LYS A 6 17.01 0.86 -2.97
CA LYS A 6 17.42 1.73 -1.86
C LYS A 6 16.19 2.05 -1.03
N PRO A 7 16.15 1.63 0.25
CA PRO A 7 15.06 1.97 1.15
C PRO A 7 14.89 3.49 1.26
N LYS A 8 13.65 3.94 1.17
CA LYS A 8 13.21 5.29 1.53
C LYS A 8 12.37 5.21 2.81
N ASP A 9 12.25 6.33 3.52
CA ASP A 9 11.43 6.45 4.73
C ASP A 9 9.95 6.74 4.42
N SER A 10 9.61 6.99 3.16
CA SER A 10 8.25 7.19 2.64
C SER A 10 8.15 6.82 1.15
N TYR A 11 6.93 6.51 0.68
CA TYR A 11 6.64 6.11 -0.70
C TYR A 11 5.34 6.75 -1.18
N SER A 12 5.36 7.30 -2.41
CA SER A 12 4.16 7.87 -3.07
C SER A 12 3.31 6.79 -3.76
N LYS A 13 2.13 7.15 -4.27
CA LYS A 13 1.26 6.23 -5.01
C LYS A 13 1.99 5.59 -6.18
N GLU A 14 2.76 6.37 -6.92
CA GLU A 14 3.52 5.90 -8.07
C GLU A 14 4.58 4.87 -7.66
N ASP A 15 5.30 5.10 -6.55
CA ASP A 15 6.26 4.14 -6.02
C ASP A 15 5.58 2.80 -5.66
N LEU A 16 4.35 2.83 -5.13
CA LEU A 16 3.59 1.63 -4.76
C LEU A 16 3.06 0.89 -6.00
N VAL A 17 2.65 1.62 -7.03
CA VAL A 17 2.26 1.03 -8.33
C VAL A 17 3.47 0.35 -8.98
N ASP A 18 4.62 1.01 -8.99
CA ASP A 18 5.89 0.44 -9.47
C ASP A 18 6.27 -0.83 -8.68
N CYS A 19 6.01 -0.83 -7.38
CA CYS A 19 6.18 -2.02 -6.54
C CYS A 19 5.27 -3.18 -6.96
N GLY A 20 4.01 -2.92 -7.27
CA GLY A 20 3.07 -3.93 -7.79
C GLY A 20 3.53 -4.54 -9.12
N PHE A 21 4.13 -3.73 -9.99
CA PHE A 21 4.73 -4.19 -11.25
C PHE A 21 6.15 -4.77 -11.10
N GLY A 22 6.67 -4.90 -9.88
CA GLY A 22 8.00 -5.47 -9.60
C GLY A 22 9.17 -4.57 -9.99
N GLN A 23 8.94 -3.28 -10.19
CA GLN A 23 9.95 -2.31 -10.62
C GLN A 23 10.68 -1.63 -9.45
N LEU A 24 10.13 -1.72 -8.23
CA LEU A 24 10.71 -1.12 -7.04
C LEU A 24 11.84 -1.98 -6.43
N PHE A 25 11.54 -3.24 -6.11
CA PHE A 25 12.49 -4.14 -5.46
C PHE A 25 13.33 -4.96 -6.44
N GLY A 26 12.93 -5.04 -7.72
CA GLY A 26 13.55 -5.88 -8.74
C GLY A 26 12.86 -7.24 -8.93
N GLU A 27 13.28 -7.95 -9.97
CA GLU A 27 12.67 -9.22 -10.39
C GLU A 27 12.86 -10.33 -9.35
N GLY A 28 11.79 -11.09 -9.07
CA GLY A 28 11.79 -12.17 -8.08
C GLY A 28 11.61 -11.75 -6.61
N ASN A 29 11.55 -10.44 -6.33
CA ASN A 29 11.33 -9.91 -4.97
C ASN A 29 9.84 -9.68 -4.68
N GLY A 30 9.53 -9.29 -3.44
CA GLY A 30 8.16 -8.99 -2.99
C GLY A 30 7.47 -7.94 -3.86
N ARG A 31 6.16 -8.05 -4.01
CA ARG A 31 5.32 -7.12 -4.78
C ARG A 31 4.09 -6.77 -3.98
N LEU A 32 3.60 -5.56 -4.15
CA LEU A 32 2.28 -5.18 -3.66
C LEU A 32 1.19 -5.68 -4.63
N PRO A 33 -0.06 -5.80 -4.16
CA PRO A 33 -1.19 -5.88 -5.06
C PRO A 33 -1.23 -4.67 -6.01
N VAL A 34 -1.74 -4.88 -7.22
CA VAL A 34 -2.05 -3.80 -8.16
C VAL A 34 -3.53 -3.44 -8.08
N ASP A 35 -3.93 -2.29 -8.63
CA ASP A 35 -5.32 -1.88 -8.69
C ASP A 35 -6.20 -2.95 -9.37
N PRO A 36 -7.45 -3.17 -8.87
CA PRO A 36 -8.13 -2.42 -7.81
C PRO A 36 -7.82 -2.93 -6.38
N MET A 37 -6.87 -3.85 -6.21
CA MET A 37 -6.58 -4.50 -4.92
C MET A 37 -5.54 -3.77 -4.06
N LEU A 38 -4.96 -2.66 -4.54
CA LEU A 38 -4.03 -1.84 -3.77
C LEU A 38 -4.81 -0.95 -2.78
N MET A 39 -4.75 -1.27 -1.49
CA MET A 39 -5.61 -0.68 -0.45
C MET A 39 -5.01 0.53 0.30
N PHE A 40 -3.93 1.12 -0.20
CA PHE A 40 -3.39 2.37 0.34
C PHE A 40 -2.74 3.19 -0.77
N ASP A 41 -2.70 4.50 -0.58
CA ASP A 41 -2.19 5.45 -1.58
C ASP A 41 -0.75 5.85 -1.32
N ARG A 42 -0.32 5.82 -0.05
CA ARG A 42 1.03 6.25 0.33
C ARG A 42 1.47 5.60 1.61
N ILE A 43 2.79 5.44 1.74
CA ILE A 43 3.47 5.15 3.00
C ILE A 43 4.09 6.46 3.46
N THR A 44 3.59 7.03 4.55
CA THR A 44 4.07 8.31 5.07
C THR A 44 5.29 8.16 5.96
N LYS A 45 5.46 6.97 6.57
CA LYS A 45 6.63 6.65 7.39
C LYS A 45 6.89 5.16 7.42
N ILE A 46 8.14 4.75 7.21
CA ILE A 46 8.62 3.38 7.41
C ILE A 46 10.01 3.40 8.03
N ASN A 47 10.16 2.75 9.18
CA ASN A 47 11.41 2.71 9.92
C ASN A 47 11.73 1.30 10.43
N ASN A 48 13.02 0.98 10.51
CA ASN A 48 13.51 -0.27 11.09
C ASN A 48 13.64 -0.23 12.62
N THR A 49 13.37 0.93 13.22
CA THR A 49 13.40 1.17 14.67
C THR A 49 12.11 1.87 15.10
N GLY A 50 11.80 1.84 16.39
CA GLY A 50 10.52 2.36 16.92
C GLY A 50 9.40 1.33 16.89
N GLY A 51 8.15 1.80 16.91
CA GLY A 51 6.97 0.96 17.09
C GLY A 51 6.81 0.44 18.52
N LYS A 52 5.67 -0.20 18.78
CA LYS A 52 5.29 -0.75 20.09
C LYS A 52 6.33 -1.71 20.69
N TYR A 53 7.09 -2.39 19.83
CA TYR A 53 8.07 -3.40 20.22
C TYR A 53 9.52 -3.02 19.90
N SER A 54 9.78 -1.76 19.52
CA SER A 54 11.12 -1.27 19.16
C SER A 54 11.78 -2.03 17.99
N LYS A 55 10.99 -2.65 17.11
CA LYS A 55 11.43 -3.47 15.96
C LYS A 55 11.07 -2.88 14.60
N GLY A 56 10.62 -1.62 14.57
CA GLY A 56 10.17 -0.94 13.37
C GLY A 56 8.67 -0.65 13.39
N GLU A 57 8.26 0.24 12.50
CA GLU A 57 6.89 0.72 12.35
C GLU A 57 6.65 1.19 10.91
N VAL A 58 5.39 1.09 10.47
CA VAL A 58 4.94 1.55 9.16
C VAL A 58 3.63 2.31 9.33
N TYR A 59 3.53 3.46 8.69
CA TYR A 59 2.33 4.27 8.59
C TYR A 59 1.96 4.42 7.12
N ALA A 60 0.75 4.02 6.78
CA ALA A 60 0.19 4.12 5.44
C ALA A 60 -1.21 4.77 5.49
N GLU A 61 -1.59 5.42 4.40
CA GLU A 61 -2.84 6.17 4.29
C GLU A 61 -3.55 5.82 2.98
N LEU A 62 -4.89 5.80 3.00
CA LEU A 62 -5.75 5.78 1.82
C LEU A 62 -6.66 7.00 1.87
N ASP A 63 -6.81 7.68 0.74
CA ASP A 63 -7.77 8.76 0.59
C ASP A 63 -9.15 8.17 0.28
N VAL A 64 -10.06 8.28 1.25
CA VAL A 64 -11.42 7.76 1.11
C VAL A 64 -12.29 8.74 0.35
N ASN A 65 -12.86 8.28 -0.75
CA ASN A 65 -13.86 9.01 -1.53
C ASN A 65 -15.01 8.07 -1.93
N PRO A 66 -16.22 8.60 -2.21
CA PRO A 66 -17.38 7.76 -2.54
C PRO A 66 -17.24 6.94 -3.82
N ASP A 67 -16.32 7.29 -4.71
CA ASP A 67 -16.12 6.65 -6.02
C ASP A 67 -15.18 5.42 -5.94
N LEU A 68 -14.74 5.02 -4.73
CA LEU A 68 -13.94 3.82 -4.55
C LEU A 68 -14.76 2.57 -4.88
N TRP A 69 -14.16 1.70 -5.71
CA TRP A 69 -14.83 0.56 -6.36
C TRP A 69 -15.62 -0.36 -5.42
N PHE A 70 -15.18 -0.49 -4.17
CA PHE A 70 -15.82 -1.39 -3.22
C PHE A 70 -17.14 -0.85 -2.66
N PHE A 71 -17.38 0.46 -2.69
CA PHE A 71 -18.65 1.04 -2.23
C PHE A 71 -19.82 0.67 -3.15
N ASP A 72 -19.57 0.49 -4.45
CA ASP A 72 -20.58 0.06 -5.42
C ASP A 72 -21.10 -1.36 -5.16
N CYS A 73 -20.28 -2.21 -4.52
CA CYS A 73 -20.61 -3.63 -4.31
C CYS A 73 -20.73 -4.05 -2.84
N HIS A 74 -20.43 -3.18 -1.88
CA HIS A 74 -20.34 -3.56 -0.47
C HIS A 74 -20.80 -2.43 0.47
N PHE A 75 -22.09 -2.30 0.77
CA PHE A 75 -23.27 -2.98 0.21
C PHE A 75 -24.12 -1.95 -0.54
N LYS A 76 -24.96 -2.40 -1.49
CA LYS A 76 -25.69 -1.51 -2.43
C LYS A 76 -26.48 -0.37 -1.78
N GLU A 77 -26.98 -0.57 -0.56
CA GLU A 77 -27.76 0.43 0.20
C GLU A 77 -27.09 0.83 1.52
N ASP A 78 -25.89 0.30 1.78
CA ASP A 78 -25.07 0.55 2.98
C ASP A 78 -23.59 0.49 2.61
N PRO A 79 -23.05 1.51 1.91
CA PRO A 79 -21.68 1.51 1.42
C PRO A 79 -20.69 1.58 2.59
N VAL A 80 -19.90 0.52 2.76
CA VAL A 80 -18.92 0.37 3.84
C VAL A 80 -17.64 -0.26 3.32
N ILE A 81 -16.50 0.27 3.77
CA ILE A 81 -15.19 -0.31 3.44
C ILE A 81 -15.17 -1.77 3.92
N PRO A 82 -14.92 -2.76 3.02
CA PRO A 82 -14.76 -4.14 3.45
C PRO A 82 -13.60 -4.26 4.43
N GLY A 83 -13.75 -4.97 5.55
CA GLY A 83 -12.66 -5.10 6.54
C GLY A 83 -11.53 -6.03 6.10
N VAL A 84 -11.81 -7.01 5.24
CA VAL A 84 -10.86 -8.07 4.83
C VAL A 84 -9.65 -7.55 4.03
N PRO A 85 -9.80 -6.65 3.04
CA PRO A 85 -8.68 -6.14 2.25
C PRO A 85 -7.65 -5.30 3.03
N TRP A 86 -7.96 -4.92 4.27
CA TRP A 86 -7.14 -4.03 5.10
C TRP A 86 -6.35 -4.73 6.21
N ALA A 87 -6.59 -6.02 6.43
CA ALA A 87 -5.91 -6.84 7.43
C ALA A 87 -4.61 -7.44 6.88
#